data_AF-A0A2A4IYZ8-F1
#
_entry.id   AF-A0A2A4IYZ8-F1
#
_cell.length_a   1.000
_cell.length_b   1.000
_cell.length_c   1.000
_cell.angle_alpha   90.00
_cell.angle_beta   90.00
_cell.angle_gamma   90.00
#
_symmetry.space_group_name_H-M   'P 1'
#
loop_
_entity.id
_entity.type
_entity.pdbx_description
1 polymer ?
#
loop_
_entity_poly.entity_id
_entity_poly.type
_entity_poly.pdbx_seq_one_letter_code
_entity_poly.pdbx_strand_id
1 'polypeptide(L)'
;MYPQYGLYAYSEGRFTERARKMWFDGVPVLFLPGNSGSHMQARSLASVALRKALSKGYQYHFDFFSISYNEELSGLYGGVLQSQTKFAAACISKILSLYKSNRYTKTVPSSVILIGHSMGGLIAKRLLAYPSTINSTSIAISLAAPLEAPVVNVDAAMDDYYMLMNLEWDTYINNNLEMKQNKVLISFGNGPRDVLIPSGLTSSNDSYINALTTSVPGVWASPDHVCIVWCKQLVMVINRYLFSIVDPVTEQVVEDHQLLKSHATRYFQANRSMTLSPDIPRANISMVADAFWYEDNRRIYQISRPQIDKTTYLMIRLVKFPQNRFVAVEAVNVDDKEWIFGCNAKYTYFSYRYCKHAVSLSELSRWTGAANDFGKRKLATINLHKIREVYPDWSHVIVKVSPTKKPIVLNVDVNDYASRQIEVDLPSDLMFGKFEILKETEQESLYYELVLKDFTTLHQAYLLHVEPTAGCKATQYHVSAEFHVPWAPNYENYHYFTQSKQTPMKLRLYRSNPNITAGLEATEHVKVTLLLDPQCTYSI
;
A
#
# COMPACT_ATOMS: atom_id res chain seq x y z
N MET A 1 37.05 -2.76 16.11
CA MET A 1 37.31 -2.38 14.70
C MET A 1 36.56 -1.12 14.27
N TYR A 2 35.52 -0.65 14.98
CA TYR A 2 34.85 0.64 14.71
C TYR A 2 34.43 1.29 16.04
N PRO A 3 35.34 1.95 16.78
CA PRO A 3 35.03 2.47 18.12
C PRO A 3 33.93 3.55 18.15
N GLN A 4 33.70 4.21 17.01
CA GLN A 4 32.70 5.26 16.88
C GLN A 4 31.27 4.74 16.64
N TYR A 5 31.10 3.48 16.23
CA TYR A 5 29.78 2.93 15.90
C TYR A 5 29.28 1.96 16.98
N GLY A 6 27.97 1.94 17.19
CA GLY A 6 27.31 1.11 18.20
C GLY A 6 26.24 0.21 17.62
N LEU A 7 26.08 -0.97 18.21
CA LEU A 7 24.95 -1.87 17.98
C LEU A 7 24.10 -1.93 19.25
N TYR A 8 22.82 -1.59 19.13
CA TYR A 8 21.87 -1.55 20.24
C TYR A 8 20.73 -2.54 19.99
N ALA A 9 20.13 -3.05 21.06
CA ALA A 9 18.91 -3.85 21.01
C ALA A 9 17.76 -3.08 21.69
N TYR A 10 16.59 -3.10 21.07
CA TYR A 10 15.38 -2.49 21.61
C TYR A 10 14.64 -3.48 22.53
N SER A 11 14.18 -3.00 23.68
CA SER A 11 13.31 -3.78 24.58
C SER A 11 12.45 -2.87 25.45
N GLU A 12 11.31 -3.38 25.93
CA GLU A 12 10.44 -2.66 26.86
C GLU A 12 10.06 -3.56 28.06
N GLY A 13 9.93 -2.95 29.23
CA GLY A 13 9.40 -3.59 30.43
C GLY A 13 10.14 -4.86 30.82
N ARG A 14 9.39 -5.95 31.05
CA ARG A 14 9.95 -7.23 31.52
C ARG A 14 10.93 -7.90 30.55
N PHE A 15 10.95 -7.50 29.27
CA PHE A 15 11.87 -8.06 28.27
C PHE A 15 13.27 -7.45 28.35
N THR A 16 13.43 -6.31 29.04
CA THR A 16 14.71 -5.61 29.13
C THR A 16 15.78 -6.43 29.85
N GLU A 17 15.43 -7.18 30.89
CA GLU A 17 16.38 -8.07 31.57
C GLU A 17 16.89 -9.20 30.66
N ARG A 18 16.03 -9.72 29.77
CA ARG A 18 16.44 -10.72 28.78
C ARG A 18 17.40 -10.13 27.75
N ALA A 19 17.08 -8.94 27.22
CA ALA A 19 17.93 -8.23 26.28
C ALA A 19 19.29 -7.87 26.88
N ARG A 20 19.35 -7.44 28.16
CA ARG A 20 20.60 -7.18 28.89
C ARG A 20 21.47 -8.44 29.03
N LYS A 21 20.84 -9.60 29.21
CA LYS A 21 21.53 -10.91 29.23
C LYS A 21 21.85 -11.43 27.83
N MET A 22 21.52 -10.68 26.77
CA MET A 22 21.68 -11.07 25.37
C MET A 22 20.93 -12.36 25.01
N TRP A 23 19.78 -12.60 25.66
CA TRP A 23 18.94 -13.78 25.43
C TRP A 23 17.81 -13.49 24.43
N PHE A 24 18.16 -13.57 23.15
CA PHE A 24 17.26 -13.35 22.01
C PHE A 24 16.76 -14.68 21.44
N ASP A 25 15.47 -14.76 21.14
CA ASP A 25 14.77 -15.96 20.63
C ASP A 25 13.69 -15.62 19.58
N GLY A 26 13.57 -14.36 19.17
CA GLY A 26 12.65 -13.92 18.12
C GLY A 26 13.27 -13.91 16.72
N VAL A 27 12.59 -13.22 15.81
CA VAL A 27 13.07 -12.96 14.44
C VAL A 27 13.96 -11.70 14.45
N PRO A 28 15.24 -11.78 14.05
CA PRO A 28 16.14 -10.64 14.10
C PRO A 28 15.82 -9.60 13.01
N VAL A 29 15.66 -8.34 13.43
CA VAL A 29 15.50 -7.18 12.54
C VAL A 29 16.61 -6.18 12.83
N LEU A 30 17.30 -5.69 11.80
CA LEU A 30 18.34 -4.67 11.92
C LEU A 30 17.86 -3.36 11.30
N PHE A 31 17.76 -2.32 12.12
CA PHE A 31 17.47 -0.96 11.69
C PHE A 31 18.76 -0.17 11.39
N LEU A 32 18.82 0.44 10.21
CA LEU A 32 19.92 1.29 9.76
C LEU A 32 19.45 2.74 9.65
N PRO A 33 19.91 3.65 10.53
CA PRO A 33 19.56 5.07 10.44
C PRO A 33 20.24 5.75 9.26
N GLY A 34 19.70 6.90 8.85
CA GLY A 34 20.22 7.71 7.76
C GLY A 34 21.20 8.80 8.19
N ASN A 35 21.31 9.82 7.33
CA ASN A 35 22.12 11.02 7.53
C ASN A 35 21.81 11.70 8.87
N SER A 36 22.80 11.85 9.76
CA SER A 36 22.61 12.39 11.12
C SER A 36 21.48 11.68 11.91
N GLY A 37 21.23 10.42 11.57
CA GLY A 37 20.14 9.64 12.13
C GLY A 37 20.51 8.96 13.44
N SER A 38 19.56 8.92 14.37
CA SER A 38 19.71 8.23 15.65
C SER A 38 19.16 6.81 15.59
N HIS A 39 19.82 5.89 16.30
CA HIS A 39 19.34 4.52 16.52
C HIS A 39 17.94 4.47 17.17
N MET A 40 17.52 5.56 17.82
CA MET A 40 16.20 5.67 18.46
C MET A 40 15.04 5.71 17.45
N GLN A 41 15.31 5.96 16.17
CA GLN A 41 14.30 5.99 15.10
C GLN A 41 13.58 4.63 14.93
N ALA A 42 14.22 3.52 15.32
CA ALA A 42 13.63 2.18 15.30
C ALA A 42 12.45 2.00 16.29
N ARG A 43 12.33 2.87 17.31
CA ARG A 43 11.43 2.72 18.45
C ARG A 43 9.98 2.46 18.04
N SER A 44 9.44 3.22 17.08
CA SER A 44 8.02 3.12 16.71
C SER A 44 7.70 1.79 16.04
N LEU A 45 8.58 1.31 15.15
CA LEU A 45 8.44 -0.01 14.53
C LEU A 45 8.54 -1.12 15.57
N ALA A 46 9.56 -1.06 16.42
CA ALA A 46 9.84 -2.09 17.43
C ALA A 46 8.76 -2.17 18.52
N SER A 47 8.29 -1.01 19.02
CA SER A 47 7.22 -0.95 20.02
C SER A 47 5.90 -1.52 19.51
N VAL A 48 5.52 -1.18 18.28
CA VAL A 48 4.31 -1.73 17.66
C VAL A 48 4.44 -3.23 17.41
N ALA A 49 5.61 -3.71 16.99
CA ALA A 49 5.87 -5.14 16.83
C ALA A 49 5.71 -5.89 18.17
N LEU A 50 6.35 -5.41 19.22
CA LEU A 50 6.31 -6.01 20.56
C LEU A 50 4.88 -6.03 21.13
N ARG A 51 4.16 -4.89 21.07
CA ARG A 51 2.77 -4.82 21.53
C ARG A 51 1.83 -5.71 20.72
N LYS A 52 2.09 -5.87 19.42
CA LYS A 52 1.32 -6.78 18.57
C LYS A 52 1.55 -8.23 18.94
N ALA A 53 2.81 -8.64 19.21
CA ALA A 53 3.13 -9.98 19.70
C ALA A 53 2.37 -10.28 21.00
N LEU A 54 2.45 -9.37 21.97
CA LEU A 54 1.80 -9.51 23.28
C LEU A 54 0.28 -9.54 23.22
N SER A 55 -0.34 -8.57 22.52
CA SER A 55 -1.80 -8.41 22.50
C SER A 55 -2.54 -9.49 21.72
N LYS A 56 -1.87 -10.11 20.74
CA LYS A 56 -2.47 -11.17 19.91
C LYS A 56 -2.08 -12.57 20.37
N GLY A 57 -1.28 -12.71 21.43
CA GLY A 57 -0.83 -14.00 21.93
C GLY A 57 -0.02 -14.79 20.89
N TYR A 58 0.75 -14.10 20.04
CA TYR A 58 1.67 -14.78 19.15
C TYR A 58 2.75 -15.49 19.97
N GLN A 59 3.10 -16.71 19.58
CA GLN A 59 4.22 -17.44 20.18
C GLN A 59 5.58 -16.87 19.74
N TYR A 60 5.59 -16.10 18.65
CA TYR A 60 6.78 -15.47 18.08
C TYR A 60 6.72 -13.94 18.19
N HIS A 61 7.89 -13.31 18.13
CA HIS A 61 8.07 -11.86 18.15
C HIS A 61 9.31 -11.45 17.33
N PHE A 62 9.57 -10.15 17.24
CA PHE A 62 10.71 -9.60 16.53
C PHE A 62 11.69 -8.96 17.51
N ASP A 63 12.95 -9.35 17.38
CA ASP A 63 14.06 -8.78 18.14
C ASP A 63 14.70 -7.67 17.30
N PHE A 64 14.39 -6.42 17.65
CA PHE A 64 14.87 -5.25 16.94
C PHE A 64 16.25 -4.83 17.44
N PHE A 65 17.21 -4.83 16.53
CA PHE A 65 18.52 -4.23 16.69
C PHE A 65 18.58 -2.92 15.90
N SER A 66 19.41 -1.99 16.33
CA SER A 66 19.64 -0.73 15.63
C SER A 66 21.10 -0.32 15.70
N ILE A 67 21.61 0.21 14.61
CA ILE A 67 22.95 0.78 14.55
C ILE A 67 22.93 2.25 14.94
N SER A 68 23.99 2.72 15.59
CA SER A 68 24.33 4.14 15.70
C SER A 68 25.61 4.41 14.92
N TYR A 69 25.51 5.27 13.90
CA TYR A 69 26.65 5.69 13.07
C TYR A 69 27.31 6.98 13.56
N ASN A 70 27.31 7.24 14.88
CA ASN A 70 27.79 8.50 15.45
C ASN A 70 27.19 9.77 14.82
N GLU A 71 25.97 9.66 14.27
CA GLU A 71 25.24 10.75 13.60
C GLU A 71 26.05 11.42 12.48
N GLU A 72 26.90 10.65 11.80
CA GLU A 72 27.68 11.12 10.65
C GLU A 72 26.79 11.65 9.51
N LEU A 73 27.31 12.66 8.81
CA LEU A 73 26.61 13.36 7.74
C LEU A 73 26.68 12.60 6.40
N SER A 74 26.21 11.35 6.37
CA SER A 74 26.32 10.46 5.21
C SER A 74 25.57 10.93 3.96
N GLY A 75 24.63 11.88 4.10
CA GLY A 75 23.96 12.52 2.95
C GLY A 75 24.76 13.67 2.32
N LEU A 76 25.82 14.15 2.99
CA LEU A 76 26.65 15.27 2.58
C LEU A 76 28.14 14.88 2.41
N TYR A 77 28.50 13.64 2.73
CA TYR A 77 29.85 13.11 2.55
C TYR A 77 29.80 11.59 2.28
N GLY A 78 30.22 11.16 1.09
CA GLY A 78 30.17 9.76 0.67
C GLY A 78 31.23 8.88 1.34
N GLY A 79 32.33 9.47 1.84
CA GLY A 79 33.48 8.74 2.37
C GLY A 79 33.18 7.86 3.60
N VAL A 80 32.08 8.11 4.32
CA VAL A 80 31.66 7.28 5.47
C VAL A 80 30.89 6.03 5.06
N LEU A 81 30.22 6.03 3.90
CA LEU A 81 29.25 5.00 3.52
C LEU A 81 29.87 3.60 3.47
N GLN A 82 31.11 3.47 2.99
CA GLN A 82 31.81 2.19 2.96
C GLN A 82 32.09 1.64 4.37
N SER A 83 32.48 2.50 5.31
CA SER A 83 32.73 2.12 6.70
C SER A 83 31.44 1.74 7.40
N GLN A 84 30.35 2.49 7.14
CA GLN A 84 29.02 2.18 7.65
C GLN A 84 28.49 0.83 7.13
N THR A 85 28.69 0.51 5.85
CA THR A 85 28.35 -0.80 5.26
C THR A 85 29.16 -1.93 5.92
N LYS A 86 30.48 -1.78 6.04
CA LYS A 86 31.35 -2.79 6.66
C LYS A 86 30.95 -3.06 8.11
N PHE A 87 30.65 -2.00 8.88
CA PHE A 87 30.18 -2.14 10.25
C PHE A 87 28.82 -2.84 10.33
N ALA A 88 27.87 -2.49 9.46
CA ALA A 88 26.57 -3.16 9.40
C ALA A 88 26.69 -4.64 9.05
N ALA A 89 27.56 -5.01 8.11
CA ALA A 89 27.85 -6.40 7.78
C ALA A 89 28.43 -7.18 8.98
N ALA A 90 29.35 -6.57 9.74
CA ALA A 90 29.85 -7.15 10.98
C ALA A 90 28.75 -7.29 12.05
N CYS A 91 27.82 -6.34 12.13
CA CYS A 91 26.67 -6.41 13.04
C CYS A 91 25.74 -7.57 12.69
N ILE A 92 25.45 -7.82 11.41
CA ILE A 92 24.63 -8.97 10.97
C ILE A 92 25.26 -10.29 11.46
N SER A 93 26.57 -10.45 11.23
CA SER A 93 27.31 -11.63 11.71
C SER A 93 27.25 -11.75 13.24
N LYS A 94 27.39 -10.63 13.96
CA LYS A 94 27.31 -10.60 15.42
C LYS A 94 25.90 -10.97 15.91
N ILE A 95 24.85 -10.42 15.32
CA ILE A 95 23.45 -10.72 15.68
C ILE A 95 23.20 -12.22 15.56
N LEU A 96 23.50 -12.84 14.41
CA LEU A 96 23.30 -14.27 14.22
C LEU A 96 24.10 -15.14 15.21
N SER A 97 25.28 -14.69 15.65
CA SER A 97 26.06 -15.39 16.69
C SER A 97 25.39 -15.38 18.08
N LEU A 98 24.59 -14.36 18.39
CA LEU A 98 23.87 -14.28 19.67
C LEU A 98 22.80 -15.37 19.77
N TYR A 99 22.14 -15.71 18.67
CA TYR A 99 21.14 -16.78 18.65
C TYR A 99 21.75 -18.17 18.73
N LYS A 100 22.90 -18.40 18.06
CA LYS A 100 23.63 -19.69 18.11
C LYS A 100 24.11 -20.04 19.52
N SER A 101 24.47 -19.02 20.30
CA SER A 101 24.98 -19.19 21.66
C SER A 101 23.87 -19.31 22.72
N ASN A 102 22.62 -19.01 22.34
CA ASN A 102 21.49 -19.04 23.25
C ASN A 102 20.79 -20.41 23.25
N ARG A 103 20.75 -21.07 24.42
CA ARG A 103 20.10 -22.37 24.62
C ARG A 103 18.57 -22.34 24.55
N TYR A 104 17.97 -21.16 24.63
CA TYR A 104 16.52 -20.98 24.62
C TYR A 104 15.96 -20.76 23.20
N THR A 105 16.82 -20.62 22.19
CA THR A 105 16.39 -20.46 20.80
C THR A 105 15.89 -21.79 20.25
N LYS A 106 14.59 -21.86 19.90
CA LYS A 106 13.99 -23.07 19.30
C LYS A 106 14.55 -23.34 17.90
N THR A 107 14.55 -22.32 17.05
CA THR A 107 15.08 -22.36 15.68
C THR A 107 16.08 -21.23 15.50
N VAL A 108 17.33 -21.55 15.17
CA VAL A 108 18.36 -20.53 14.97
C VAL A 108 18.10 -19.79 13.65
N PRO A 109 17.92 -18.46 13.66
CA PRO A 109 17.76 -17.68 12.43
C PRO A 109 19.01 -17.81 11.54
N SER A 110 18.78 -17.98 10.24
CA SER A 110 19.82 -17.95 9.21
C SER A 110 19.99 -16.57 8.57
N SER A 111 18.98 -15.69 8.71
CA SER A 111 18.95 -14.37 8.08
C SER A 111 18.44 -13.28 9.01
N VAL A 112 18.75 -12.02 8.67
CA VAL A 112 18.31 -10.81 9.36
C VAL A 112 17.50 -9.94 8.40
N ILE A 113 16.33 -9.46 8.84
CA ILE A 113 15.52 -8.50 8.07
C ILE A 113 16.14 -7.11 8.22
N LEU A 114 16.36 -6.41 7.09
CA LEU A 114 16.92 -5.06 7.11
C LEU A 114 15.81 -4.01 6.97
N ILE A 115 15.86 -2.97 7.79
CA ILE A 115 15.01 -1.77 7.63
C ILE A 115 15.92 -0.54 7.65
N GLY A 116 16.01 0.17 6.53
CA GLY A 116 16.89 1.33 6.42
C GLY A 116 16.11 2.61 6.15
N HIS A 117 16.45 3.69 6.85
CA HIS A 117 15.89 5.03 6.61
C HIS A 117 16.90 5.92 5.89
N SER A 118 16.46 6.66 4.87
CA SER A 118 17.29 7.60 4.11
C SER A 118 18.56 6.88 3.60
N MET A 119 19.76 7.42 3.85
CA MET A 119 21.03 6.76 3.49
C MET A 119 21.20 5.35 4.09
N GLY A 120 20.58 5.05 5.24
CA GLY A 120 20.55 3.70 5.80
C GLY A 120 19.80 2.69 4.93
N GLY A 121 18.82 3.16 4.14
CA GLY A 121 18.13 2.34 3.14
C GLY A 121 19.00 2.03 1.91
N LEU A 122 19.90 2.95 1.55
CA LEU A 122 20.92 2.70 0.52
C LEU A 122 21.90 1.63 0.99
N ILE A 123 22.38 1.72 2.24
CA ILE A 123 23.22 0.69 2.86
C ILE A 123 22.47 -0.64 2.94
N ALA A 124 21.18 -0.64 3.30
CA ALA A 124 20.35 -1.85 3.34
C ALA A 124 20.23 -2.52 1.96
N LYS A 125 20.02 -1.74 0.89
CA LYS A 125 20.03 -2.25 -0.49
C LYS A 125 21.37 -2.90 -0.79
N ARG A 126 22.49 -2.24 -0.51
CA ARG A 126 23.82 -2.79 -0.78
C ARG A 126 24.10 -4.09 0.00
N LEU A 127 23.71 -4.17 1.28
CA LEU A 127 23.89 -5.36 2.11
C LEU A 127 23.18 -6.62 1.56
N LEU A 128 22.12 -6.47 0.76
CA LEU A 128 21.49 -7.62 0.10
C LEU A 128 22.39 -8.30 -0.93
N ALA A 129 23.31 -7.56 -1.56
CA ALA A 129 24.26 -8.03 -2.57
C ALA A 129 25.71 -8.12 -2.05
N TYR A 130 25.97 -7.69 -0.81
CA TYR A 130 27.32 -7.59 -0.27
C TYR A 130 27.90 -8.98 0.06
N PRO A 131 29.15 -9.31 -0.32
CA PRO A 131 29.67 -10.69 -0.27
C PRO A 131 29.57 -11.40 1.08
N SER A 132 29.78 -10.70 2.20
CA SER A 132 29.73 -11.33 3.53
C SER A 132 28.31 -11.48 4.08
N THR A 133 27.33 -10.79 3.52
CA THR A 133 25.95 -10.78 4.02
C THR A 133 24.94 -11.38 3.05
N ILE A 134 25.34 -11.64 1.80
CA ILE A 134 24.47 -12.13 0.73
C ILE A 134 23.67 -13.39 1.10
N ASN A 135 24.19 -14.30 1.92
CA ASN A 135 23.45 -15.50 2.36
C ASN A 135 22.69 -15.32 3.68
N SER A 136 22.87 -14.17 4.34
CA SER A 136 22.31 -13.84 5.66
C SER A 136 21.28 -12.72 5.63
N THR A 137 20.94 -12.20 4.45
CA THR A 137 19.95 -11.13 4.29
C THR A 137 19.14 -11.35 3.03
N SER A 138 17.84 -11.58 3.17
CA SER A 138 16.94 -11.82 2.03
C SER A 138 15.93 -10.68 1.83
N ILE A 139 15.59 -9.94 2.90
CA ILE A 139 14.54 -8.92 2.91
C ILE A 139 15.13 -7.58 3.36
N ALA A 140 14.91 -6.53 2.57
CA ALA A 140 15.18 -5.16 2.98
C ALA A 140 13.96 -4.26 2.72
N ILE A 141 13.64 -3.41 3.69
CA ILE A 141 12.65 -2.35 3.57
C ILE A 141 13.37 -1.01 3.64
N SER A 142 13.33 -0.22 2.57
CA SER A 142 13.87 1.14 2.55
C SER A 142 12.77 2.17 2.78
N LEU A 143 13.05 3.17 3.61
CA LEU A 143 12.15 4.25 3.97
C LEU A 143 12.80 5.57 3.56
N ALA A 144 12.23 6.25 2.56
CA ALA A 144 12.70 7.53 2.03
C ALA A 144 14.19 7.53 1.62
N ALA A 145 14.68 6.43 1.08
CA ALA A 145 16.07 6.27 0.66
C ALA A 145 16.26 6.72 -0.80
N PRO A 146 17.26 7.54 -1.13
CA PRO A 146 17.56 7.93 -2.51
C PRO A 146 18.22 6.76 -3.27
N LEU A 147 17.44 5.75 -3.65
CA LEU A 147 17.95 4.52 -4.25
C LEU A 147 18.36 4.66 -5.72
N GLU A 148 17.75 5.60 -6.44
CA GLU A 148 17.98 5.79 -7.88
C GLU A 148 19.27 6.57 -8.14
N ALA A 149 19.43 7.69 -7.45
CA ALA A 149 20.59 8.57 -7.54
C ALA A 149 20.69 9.44 -6.27
N PRO A 150 21.89 9.95 -5.92
CA PRO A 150 22.03 10.89 -4.81
C PRO A 150 21.27 12.19 -5.10
N VAL A 151 20.68 12.82 -4.07
CA VAL A 151 19.95 14.10 -4.22
C VAL A 151 20.88 15.21 -4.69
N VAL A 152 22.07 15.27 -4.11
CA VAL A 152 23.17 16.12 -4.54
C VAL A 152 24.41 15.24 -4.56
N ASN A 153 25.08 15.18 -5.70
CA ASN A 153 26.36 14.50 -5.80
C ASN A 153 27.46 15.43 -5.26
N VAL A 154 27.90 15.18 -4.04
CA VAL A 154 28.77 16.08 -3.25
C VAL A 154 30.26 15.76 -3.39
N ASP A 155 30.61 14.50 -3.66
CA ASP A 155 32.00 14.04 -3.79
C ASP A 155 32.09 12.77 -4.65
N ALA A 156 33.30 12.46 -5.13
CA ALA A 156 33.53 11.26 -5.94
C ALA A 156 33.26 9.95 -5.16
N ALA A 157 33.42 9.96 -3.83
CA ALA A 157 33.17 8.78 -3.01
C ALA A 157 31.68 8.38 -2.98
N MET A 158 30.77 9.35 -3.08
CA MET A 158 29.33 9.12 -3.24
C MET A 158 29.05 8.42 -4.56
N ASP A 159 29.58 8.95 -5.67
CA ASP A 159 29.42 8.37 -7.01
C ASP A 159 29.97 6.94 -7.08
N ASP A 160 31.20 6.75 -6.59
CA ASP A 160 31.85 5.44 -6.48
C ASP A 160 31.00 4.45 -5.67
N TYR A 161 30.34 4.92 -4.60
CA TYR A 161 29.48 4.07 -3.78
C TYR A 161 28.24 3.58 -4.55
N TYR A 162 27.56 4.46 -5.31
CA TYR A 162 26.42 4.06 -6.14
C TYR A 162 26.85 3.12 -7.27
N MET A 163 27.95 3.43 -7.95
CA MET A 163 28.53 2.59 -9.00
C MET A 163 28.87 1.20 -8.46
N LEU A 164 29.56 1.12 -7.32
CA LEU A 164 29.94 -0.14 -6.69
C LEU A 164 28.72 -0.94 -6.21
N MET A 165 27.72 -0.27 -5.63
CA MET A 165 26.47 -0.91 -5.24
C MET A 165 25.77 -1.55 -6.44
N ASN A 166 25.63 -0.83 -7.55
CA ASN A 166 24.99 -1.36 -8.75
C ASN A 166 25.80 -2.52 -9.36
N LEU A 167 27.13 -2.39 -9.41
CA LEU A 167 28.01 -3.47 -9.87
C LEU A 167 27.88 -4.74 -9.02
N GLU A 168 27.83 -4.61 -7.69
CA GLU A 168 27.61 -5.74 -6.77
C GLU A 168 26.24 -6.39 -7.02
N TRP A 169 25.18 -5.60 -7.20
CA TRP A 169 23.85 -6.10 -7.54
C TRP A 169 23.84 -6.83 -8.88
N ASP A 170 24.46 -6.27 -9.91
CA ASP A 170 24.49 -6.89 -11.23
C ASP A 170 25.27 -8.21 -11.22
N THR A 171 26.44 -8.20 -10.59
CA THR A 171 27.35 -9.35 -10.53
C THR A 171 26.77 -10.49 -9.70
N TYR A 172 26.25 -10.20 -8.51
CA TYR A 172 25.88 -11.23 -7.54
C TYR A 172 24.38 -11.57 -7.53
N ILE A 173 23.51 -10.64 -7.94
CA ILE A 173 22.05 -10.81 -7.87
C ILE A 173 21.44 -10.89 -9.27
N ASN A 174 21.59 -9.89 -10.13
CA ASN A 174 20.86 -9.85 -11.41
C ASN A 174 21.33 -10.95 -12.39
N ASN A 175 22.63 -11.27 -12.40
CA ASN A 175 23.18 -12.35 -13.23
C ASN A 175 22.88 -13.76 -12.71
N ASN A 176 22.33 -13.90 -11.49
CA ASN A 176 21.97 -15.19 -10.90
C ASN A 176 20.46 -15.24 -10.58
N LEU A 177 19.70 -15.96 -11.41
CA LEU A 177 18.24 -16.02 -11.29
C LEU A 177 17.75 -16.56 -9.94
N GLU A 178 18.44 -17.55 -9.38
CA GLU A 178 18.11 -18.11 -8.06
C GLU A 178 18.29 -17.05 -6.96
N MET A 179 19.42 -16.34 -6.97
CA MET A 179 19.66 -15.26 -6.02
C MET A 179 18.66 -14.13 -6.17
N LYS A 180 18.35 -13.71 -7.41
CA LYS A 180 17.34 -12.70 -7.69
C LYS A 180 15.95 -13.08 -7.16
N GLN A 181 15.59 -14.36 -7.25
CA GLN A 181 14.31 -14.84 -6.70
C GLN A 181 14.29 -14.81 -5.17
N ASN A 182 15.46 -15.02 -4.53
CA ASN A 182 15.64 -15.04 -3.08
C ASN A 182 15.77 -13.64 -2.44
N LYS A 183 15.84 -12.56 -3.22
CA LYS A 183 15.89 -11.18 -2.68
C LYS A 183 14.55 -10.48 -2.79
N VAL A 184 14.19 -9.76 -1.74
CA VAL A 184 13.00 -8.91 -1.65
C VAL A 184 13.41 -7.54 -1.11
N LEU A 185 13.50 -6.56 -2.02
CA LEU A 185 13.66 -5.15 -1.68
C LEU A 185 12.31 -4.44 -1.83
N ILE A 186 11.86 -3.76 -0.77
CA ILE A 186 10.63 -2.97 -0.75
C ILE A 186 11.03 -1.53 -0.45
N SER A 187 10.73 -0.61 -1.35
CA SER A 187 11.07 0.81 -1.20
C SER A 187 9.85 1.69 -1.03
N PHE A 188 9.87 2.52 0.01
CA PHE A 188 8.83 3.50 0.30
C PHE A 188 9.32 4.93 0.12
N GLY A 189 8.62 5.71 -0.70
CA GLY A 189 8.77 7.16 -0.80
C GLY A 189 7.74 7.92 0.02
N ASN A 190 8.07 9.12 0.48
CA ASN A 190 7.21 9.89 1.39
C ASN A 190 6.06 10.65 0.72
N GLY A 191 6.11 10.80 -0.60
CA GLY A 191 5.17 11.65 -1.32
C GLY A 191 5.45 13.13 -1.08
N PRO A 192 4.42 13.98 -1.00
CA PRO A 192 4.60 15.43 -1.14
C PRO A 192 5.17 16.23 0.01
N ARG A 193 5.20 15.67 1.22
CA ARG A 193 5.72 16.40 2.38
C ARG A 193 7.20 16.21 2.64
N ASP A 194 7.84 15.29 1.91
CA ASP A 194 9.30 15.17 1.96
C ASP A 194 9.94 16.14 0.97
N VAL A 195 10.56 17.16 1.55
CA VAL A 195 11.30 18.20 0.83
C VAL A 195 12.80 17.90 0.73
N LEU A 196 13.28 16.87 1.42
CA LEU A 196 14.70 16.49 1.42
C LEU A 196 14.99 15.48 0.31
N ILE A 197 14.15 14.45 0.17
CA ILE A 197 14.31 13.43 -0.86
C ILE A 197 13.14 13.49 -1.83
N PRO A 198 13.37 13.92 -3.08
CA PRO A 198 12.38 13.82 -4.14
C PRO A 198 11.89 12.38 -4.28
N SER A 199 10.57 12.18 -4.24
CA SER A 199 9.97 10.84 -4.31
C SER A 199 10.30 10.09 -5.62
N GLY A 200 10.65 10.80 -6.69
CA GLY A 200 11.14 10.18 -7.92
C GLY A 200 12.48 9.46 -7.74
N LEU A 201 13.30 9.82 -6.75
CA LEU A 201 14.61 9.20 -6.49
C LEU A 201 14.54 8.01 -5.53
N THR A 202 13.39 7.75 -4.91
CA THR A 202 13.24 6.64 -3.95
C THR A 202 13.03 5.28 -4.60
N SER A 203 12.85 5.27 -5.93
CA SER A 203 12.68 4.07 -6.74
C SER A 203 13.98 3.30 -6.95
N SER A 204 13.85 2.01 -7.18
CA SER A 204 14.93 1.22 -7.75
C SER A 204 14.38 0.15 -8.70
N ASN A 205 15.11 -0.12 -9.79
CA ASN A 205 14.77 -1.21 -10.71
C ASN A 205 14.92 -2.59 -10.06
N ASP A 206 15.74 -2.67 -9.00
CA ASP A 206 15.94 -3.90 -8.22
C ASP A 206 14.86 -4.14 -7.15
N SER A 207 14.04 -3.12 -6.86
CA SER A 207 12.95 -3.25 -5.88
C SER A 207 11.82 -4.12 -6.43
N TYR A 208 11.35 -5.07 -5.63
CA TYR A 208 10.14 -5.83 -5.94
C TYR A 208 8.89 -4.93 -5.86
N ILE A 209 8.86 -4.02 -4.88
CA ILE A 209 7.81 -3.00 -4.76
C ILE A 209 8.48 -1.64 -4.60
N ASN A 210 8.13 -0.72 -5.49
CA ASN A 210 8.32 0.71 -5.30
C ASN A 210 6.95 1.30 -4.98
N ALA A 211 6.79 2.00 -3.87
CA ALA A 211 5.52 2.62 -3.51
C ALA A 211 5.72 3.94 -2.77
N LEU A 212 4.88 4.93 -3.05
CA LEU A 212 4.73 6.06 -2.16
C LEU A 212 3.86 5.66 -0.97
N THR A 213 4.17 6.19 0.21
CA THR A 213 3.35 5.96 1.40
C THR A 213 1.88 6.28 1.17
N THR A 214 1.55 7.25 0.32
CA THR A 214 0.18 7.64 -0.04
C THR A 214 -0.57 6.66 -0.94
N SER A 215 0.13 5.73 -1.61
CA SER A 215 -0.49 4.70 -2.46
C SER A 215 -0.70 3.37 -1.73
N VAL A 216 -0.03 3.17 -0.59
CA VAL A 216 -0.11 1.95 0.19
C VAL A 216 -1.52 1.81 0.81
N PRO A 217 -2.20 0.66 0.64
CA PRO A 217 -3.53 0.43 1.22
C PRO A 217 -3.59 0.71 2.74
N GLY A 218 -4.42 1.67 3.15
CA GLY A 218 -4.57 2.08 4.55
C GLY A 218 -3.51 3.07 5.06
N VAL A 219 -2.65 3.57 4.17
CA VAL A 219 -1.69 4.64 4.41
C VAL A 219 -1.99 5.74 3.40
N TRP A 220 -2.66 6.78 3.84
CA TRP A 220 -3.07 7.90 2.97
C TRP A 220 -2.41 9.21 3.37
N ALA A 221 -1.66 9.20 4.46
CA ALA A 221 -0.86 10.34 4.89
C ALA A 221 0.50 10.33 4.20
N SER A 222 0.89 11.49 3.68
CA SER A 222 2.27 11.77 3.30
C SER A 222 3.04 12.24 4.54
N PRO A 223 4.01 11.47 5.07
CA PRO A 223 4.90 11.94 6.11
C PRO A 223 5.97 12.87 5.53
N ASP A 224 6.58 13.71 6.37
CA ASP A 224 7.86 14.34 6.03
C ASP A 224 9.02 13.33 6.08
N HIS A 225 10.23 13.80 5.73
CA HIS A 225 11.42 12.96 5.59
C HIS A 225 11.67 12.01 6.77
N VAL A 226 11.60 12.54 7.99
CA VAL A 226 11.93 11.77 9.20
C VAL A 226 10.68 11.07 9.73
N CYS A 227 9.51 11.69 9.61
CA CYS A 227 8.25 11.16 10.11
C CYS A 227 7.86 9.81 9.49
N ILE A 228 8.43 9.42 8.35
CA ILE A 228 8.16 8.10 7.75
C ILE A 228 8.41 6.95 8.74
N VAL A 229 9.44 7.04 9.58
CA VAL A 229 9.81 5.96 10.51
C VAL A 229 8.86 5.81 11.69
N TRP A 230 8.02 6.81 11.97
CA TRP A 230 7.02 6.78 13.05
C TRP A 230 5.60 7.10 12.59
N CYS A 231 5.36 7.19 11.28
CA CYS A 231 4.02 7.36 10.74
C CYS A 231 3.15 6.16 11.14
N LYS A 232 2.17 6.38 12.02
CA LYS A 232 1.33 5.31 12.58
C LYS A 232 0.70 4.42 11.50
N GLN A 233 0.21 5.02 10.41
CA GLN A 233 -0.41 4.26 9.33
C GLN A 233 0.59 3.30 8.68
N LEU A 234 1.76 3.81 8.26
CA LEU A 234 2.81 3.00 7.63
C LEU A 234 3.38 1.94 8.57
N VAL A 235 3.76 2.34 9.80
CA VAL A 235 4.31 1.45 10.82
C VAL A 235 3.37 0.28 11.11
N MET A 236 2.06 0.52 11.13
CA MET A 236 1.06 -0.53 11.35
C MET A 236 0.97 -1.50 10.17
N VAL A 237 1.08 -1.02 8.92
CA VAL A 237 1.03 -1.89 7.73
C VAL A 237 2.32 -2.69 7.58
N ILE A 238 3.49 -2.08 7.79
CA ILE A 238 4.78 -2.78 7.82
C ILE A 238 4.76 -3.90 8.87
N ASN A 239 4.30 -3.62 10.09
CA ASN A 239 4.18 -4.67 11.12
C ASN A 239 3.15 -5.74 10.77
N ARG A 240 2.08 -5.44 10.02
CA ARG A 240 1.16 -6.49 9.56
C ARG A 240 1.82 -7.41 8.55
N TYR A 241 2.62 -6.86 7.64
CA TYR A 241 3.42 -7.62 6.69
C TYR A 241 4.47 -8.47 7.39
N LEU A 242 5.27 -7.90 8.31
CA LEU A 242 6.29 -8.66 9.05
C LEU A 242 5.68 -9.89 9.75
N PHE A 243 4.55 -9.72 10.45
CA PHE A 243 3.89 -10.85 11.12
C PHE A 243 3.24 -11.85 10.16
N SER A 244 2.94 -11.47 8.92
CA SER A 244 2.36 -12.39 7.92
C SER A 244 3.40 -13.26 7.23
N ILE A 245 4.69 -12.92 7.35
CA ILE A 245 5.80 -13.66 6.74
C ILE A 245 6.57 -14.54 7.72
N VAL A 246 6.10 -14.68 8.95
CA VAL A 246 6.67 -15.60 9.94
C VAL A 246 5.90 -16.93 9.90
N ASP A 247 6.64 -18.02 9.79
CA ASP A 247 6.11 -19.37 9.94
C ASP A 247 5.85 -19.66 11.44
N PRO A 248 4.60 -19.98 11.84
CA PRO A 248 4.28 -20.29 13.22
C PRO A 248 4.99 -21.53 13.79
N VAL A 249 5.48 -22.45 12.96
CA VAL A 249 6.15 -23.68 13.41
C VAL A 249 7.61 -23.41 13.76
N THR A 250 8.35 -22.84 12.81
CA THR A 250 9.76 -22.49 12.99
C THR A 250 9.96 -21.21 13.80
N GLU A 251 8.92 -20.37 13.92
CA GLU A 251 8.95 -19.04 14.54
C GLU A 251 9.95 -18.09 13.85
N GLN A 252 10.29 -18.39 12.60
CA GLN A 252 11.22 -17.64 11.75
C GLN A 252 10.57 -17.24 10.42
N VAL A 253 11.27 -16.44 9.61
CA VAL A 253 10.77 -16.00 8.30
C VAL A 253 10.54 -17.21 7.39
N VAL A 254 9.42 -17.23 6.67
CA VAL A 254 9.09 -18.28 5.70
C VAL A 254 10.16 -18.37 4.61
N GLU A 255 10.61 -19.59 4.29
CA GLU A 255 11.63 -19.86 3.28
C GLU A 255 11.11 -19.68 1.83
N ASP A 256 9.80 -19.82 1.61
CA ASP A 256 9.15 -19.58 0.32
C ASP A 256 9.11 -18.08 -0.03
N HIS A 257 10.06 -17.65 -0.86
CA HIS A 257 10.20 -16.27 -1.32
C HIS A 257 9.03 -15.81 -2.22
N GLN A 258 8.31 -16.72 -2.88
CA GLN A 258 7.11 -16.37 -3.64
C GLN A 258 5.98 -15.99 -2.68
N LEU A 259 5.86 -16.70 -1.55
CA LEU A 259 4.92 -16.32 -0.50
C LEU A 259 5.26 -14.93 0.07
N LEU A 260 6.54 -14.64 0.35
CA LEU A 260 7.00 -13.32 0.82
C LEU A 260 6.59 -12.20 -0.13
N LYS A 261 6.80 -12.42 -1.44
CA LYS A 261 6.45 -11.49 -2.52
C LYS A 261 4.93 -11.30 -2.63
N SER A 262 4.16 -12.38 -2.63
CA SER A 262 2.69 -12.32 -2.67
C SER A 262 2.10 -11.55 -1.48
N HIS A 263 2.67 -11.73 -0.28
CA HIS A 263 2.30 -10.99 0.91
C HIS A 263 2.68 -9.51 0.78
N ALA A 264 3.85 -9.20 0.21
CA ALA A 264 4.26 -7.82 -0.02
C ALA A 264 3.28 -7.10 -0.97
N THR A 265 2.92 -7.73 -2.10
CA THR A 265 1.93 -7.19 -3.04
C THR A 265 0.59 -6.94 -2.35
N ARG A 266 0.10 -7.90 -1.56
CA ARG A 266 -1.16 -7.78 -0.83
C ARG A 266 -1.21 -6.58 0.13
N TYR A 267 -0.10 -6.30 0.82
CA TYR A 267 -0.06 -5.24 1.84
C TYR A 267 0.33 -3.87 1.29
N PHE A 268 1.12 -3.81 0.22
CA PHE A 268 1.76 -2.58 -0.25
C PHE A 268 1.35 -2.12 -1.64
N GLN A 269 0.63 -2.95 -2.41
CA GLN A 269 0.11 -2.58 -3.73
C GLN A 269 -1.41 -2.57 -3.71
N ALA A 270 -2.01 -1.44 -4.07
CA ALA A 270 -3.45 -1.33 -4.22
C ALA A 270 -3.89 -1.91 -5.57
N ASN A 271 -4.81 -2.88 -5.55
CA ASN A 271 -5.40 -3.40 -6.78
C ASN A 271 -6.51 -2.45 -7.26
N ARG A 272 -6.36 -1.94 -8.48
CA ARG A 272 -7.35 -1.07 -9.14
C ARG A 272 -7.95 -1.68 -10.39
N SER A 273 -7.64 -2.95 -10.65
CA SER A 273 -8.25 -3.67 -11.75
C SER A 273 -9.76 -3.75 -11.57
N MET A 274 -10.47 -3.63 -12.69
CA MET A 274 -11.91 -3.87 -12.78
C MET A 274 -12.24 -5.30 -13.25
N THR A 275 -11.20 -6.07 -13.59
CA THR A 275 -11.28 -7.41 -14.17
C THR A 275 -10.43 -8.39 -13.37
N LEU A 276 -10.87 -9.63 -13.37
CA LEU A 276 -10.25 -10.73 -12.62
C LEU A 276 -8.92 -11.14 -13.29
N SER A 277 -7.88 -11.37 -12.49
CA SER A 277 -6.62 -11.91 -13.01
C SER A 277 -6.74 -13.42 -13.28
N PRO A 278 -6.31 -13.93 -14.44
CA PRO A 278 -6.32 -15.37 -14.69
C PRO A 278 -5.39 -16.15 -13.74
N ASP A 279 -4.37 -15.49 -13.17
CA ASP A 279 -3.29 -16.13 -12.41
C ASP A 279 -3.64 -16.39 -10.93
N ILE A 280 -4.71 -15.78 -10.43
CA ILE A 280 -5.10 -15.88 -9.01
C ILE A 280 -6.08 -17.05 -8.85
N PRO A 281 -5.71 -18.13 -8.13
CA PRO A 281 -6.63 -19.22 -7.83
C PRO A 281 -7.72 -18.73 -6.88
N ARG A 282 -8.98 -19.04 -7.19
CA ARG A 282 -10.13 -18.60 -6.40
C ARG A 282 -10.85 -19.79 -5.79
N ALA A 283 -11.04 -19.74 -4.48
CA ALA A 283 -11.80 -20.75 -3.76
C ALA A 283 -13.31 -20.55 -3.96
N ASN A 284 -14.03 -21.67 -4.03
CA ASN A 284 -15.50 -21.68 -4.00
C ASN A 284 -15.97 -21.78 -2.55
N ILE A 285 -16.83 -20.87 -2.13
CA ILE A 285 -17.26 -20.70 -0.75
C ILE A 285 -18.74 -21.04 -0.64
N SER A 286 -19.12 -21.82 0.37
CA SER A 286 -20.52 -22.09 0.67
C SER A 286 -21.15 -20.89 1.36
N MET A 287 -22.34 -20.52 0.89
CA MET A 287 -23.09 -19.38 1.40
C MET A 287 -24.24 -19.83 2.30
N VAL A 288 -24.62 -18.99 3.26
CA VAL A 288 -25.65 -19.30 4.25
C VAL A 288 -27.03 -19.12 3.63
N ALA A 289 -27.81 -20.20 3.54
CA ALA A 289 -29.17 -20.16 3.01
C ALA A 289 -30.11 -19.33 3.91
N ASP A 290 -30.05 -19.58 5.21
CA ASP A 290 -30.76 -18.82 6.23
C ASP A 290 -30.03 -17.51 6.54
N ALA A 291 -30.01 -16.60 5.58
CA ALA A 291 -29.47 -15.26 5.65
C ALA A 291 -30.45 -14.27 5.02
N PHE A 292 -30.25 -12.97 5.22
CA PHE A 292 -31.09 -11.96 4.56
C PHE A 292 -30.58 -11.73 3.14
N TRP A 293 -31.30 -12.26 2.15
CA TRP A 293 -30.99 -12.07 0.73
C TRP A 293 -31.86 -10.94 0.17
N TYR A 294 -31.22 -9.94 -0.40
CA TYR A 294 -31.87 -8.72 -0.87
C TYR A 294 -31.42 -8.39 -2.29
N GLU A 295 -32.36 -8.11 -3.20
CA GLU A 295 -32.12 -7.75 -4.60
C GLU A 295 -32.87 -6.43 -4.86
N ASP A 296 -32.14 -5.37 -5.24
CA ASP A 296 -32.72 -4.09 -5.65
C ASP A 296 -32.63 -3.96 -7.18
N ASN A 297 -33.74 -3.57 -7.80
CA ASN A 297 -33.83 -3.41 -9.26
C ASN A 297 -33.30 -2.06 -9.75
N ARG A 298 -33.10 -1.09 -8.85
CA ARG A 298 -32.54 0.22 -9.20
C ARG A 298 -31.06 0.06 -9.55
N ARG A 299 -30.58 0.92 -10.44
CA ARG A 299 -29.15 0.94 -10.83
C ARG A 299 -28.29 1.69 -9.83
N ILE A 300 -28.84 2.75 -9.23
CA ILE A 300 -28.18 3.60 -8.26
C ILE A 300 -29.04 3.60 -7.00
N TYR A 301 -28.45 3.28 -5.86
CA TYR A 301 -29.14 3.29 -4.57
C TYR A 301 -28.16 3.26 -3.39
N GLN A 302 -28.65 3.71 -2.25
CA GLN A 302 -27.96 3.66 -0.96
C GLN A 302 -28.76 2.81 0.03
N ILE A 303 -28.05 1.98 0.79
CA ILE A 303 -28.59 1.22 1.93
C ILE A 303 -27.88 1.70 3.18
N SER A 304 -28.62 2.33 4.09
CA SER A 304 -28.12 2.70 5.42
C SER A 304 -28.85 1.89 6.49
N ARG A 305 -28.10 1.30 7.42
CA ARG A 305 -28.65 0.54 8.56
C ARG A 305 -27.84 0.84 9.83
N PRO A 306 -28.49 1.09 10.97
CA PRO A 306 -27.77 1.36 12.23
C PRO A 306 -27.03 0.13 12.75
N GLN A 307 -27.56 -1.07 12.47
CA GLN A 307 -26.95 -2.35 12.79
C GLN A 307 -27.45 -3.43 11.83
N ILE A 308 -26.75 -4.56 11.79
CA ILE A 308 -27.12 -5.76 11.04
C ILE A 308 -27.12 -6.94 12.01
N ASP A 309 -28.29 -7.51 12.26
CA ASP A 309 -28.45 -8.61 13.23
C ASP A 309 -28.14 -9.99 12.60
N LYS A 310 -28.38 -10.13 11.30
CA LYS A 310 -28.20 -11.37 10.53
C LYS A 310 -27.37 -11.10 9.27
N THR A 311 -26.55 -12.07 8.88
CA THR A 311 -25.75 -11.97 7.65
C THR A 311 -26.64 -11.54 6.49
N THR A 312 -26.22 -10.48 5.81
CA THR A 312 -26.98 -9.86 4.72
C THR A 312 -26.19 -10.01 3.42
N TYR A 313 -26.88 -10.47 2.38
CA TYR A 313 -26.36 -10.63 1.04
C TYR A 313 -27.16 -9.74 0.09
N LEU A 314 -26.53 -8.70 -0.41
CA LEU A 314 -27.08 -7.85 -1.47
C LEU A 314 -26.70 -8.46 -2.83
N MET A 315 -27.70 -8.67 -3.67
CA MET A 315 -27.57 -9.29 -4.99
C MET A 315 -27.67 -8.23 -6.08
N ILE A 316 -26.61 -8.11 -6.87
CA ILE A 316 -26.50 -7.21 -8.02
C ILE A 316 -26.58 -8.07 -9.28
N ARG A 317 -27.64 -7.90 -10.07
CA ARG A 317 -27.93 -8.75 -11.23
C ARG A 317 -26.97 -8.49 -12.39
N LEU A 318 -26.52 -9.56 -13.04
CA LEU A 318 -25.75 -9.51 -14.28
C LEU A 318 -26.69 -9.38 -15.47
N VAL A 319 -26.70 -8.21 -16.12
CA VAL A 319 -27.62 -7.89 -17.22
C VAL A 319 -26.84 -7.50 -18.49
N LYS A 320 -27.40 -7.79 -19.67
CA LYS A 320 -26.76 -7.54 -20.98
C LYS A 320 -26.78 -6.08 -21.44
N PHE A 321 -27.60 -5.23 -20.82
CA PHE A 321 -27.73 -3.84 -21.23
C PHE A 321 -26.41 -3.07 -21.03
N PRO A 322 -26.04 -2.15 -21.95
CA PRO A 322 -24.84 -1.32 -21.83
C PRO A 322 -24.80 -0.51 -20.52
N GLN A 323 -25.96 -0.06 -20.03
CA GLN A 323 -26.07 0.69 -18.78
C GLN A 323 -25.76 -0.13 -17.51
N ASN A 324 -25.48 -1.43 -17.65
CA ASN A 324 -25.10 -2.36 -16.59
C ASN A 324 -23.71 -2.97 -16.83
N ARG A 325 -22.86 -2.29 -17.58
CA ARG A 325 -21.50 -2.77 -17.89
C ARG A 325 -20.58 -2.69 -16.67
N PHE A 326 -20.78 -1.71 -15.80
CA PHE A 326 -19.93 -1.41 -14.67
C PHE A 326 -20.73 -1.28 -13.38
N VAL A 327 -20.09 -1.63 -12.26
CA VAL A 327 -20.57 -1.29 -10.93
C VAL A 327 -19.43 -0.77 -10.05
N ALA A 328 -19.71 0.32 -9.35
CA ALA A 328 -18.96 0.75 -8.18
C ALA A 328 -19.80 0.44 -6.93
N VAL A 329 -19.23 -0.33 -6.00
CA VAL A 329 -19.83 -0.59 -4.69
C VAL A 329 -18.92 -0.02 -3.63
N GLU A 330 -19.45 0.92 -2.85
CA GLU A 330 -18.80 1.37 -1.64
C GLU A 330 -19.46 0.76 -0.41
N ALA A 331 -18.64 0.35 0.55
CA ALA A 331 -19.07 -0.10 1.86
C ALA A 331 -18.37 0.67 2.97
N VAL A 332 -19.16 1.21 3.91
CA VAL A 332 -18.70 1.90 5.12
C VAL A 332 -18.91 1.00 6.33
N ASN A 333 -17.86 0.86 7.16
CA ASN A 333 -17.82 0.05 8.38
C ASN A 333 -18.05 -1.47 8.18
N VAL A 334 -17.84 -1.98 6.96
CA VAL A 334 -17.84 -3.43 6.68
C VAL A 334 -16.46 -4.01 6.95
N ASP A 335 -16.33 -4.73 8.07
CA ASP A 335 -15.07 -5.32 8.53
C ASP A 335 -14.73 -6.66 7.84
N ASP A 336 -15.65 -7.26 7.07
CA ASP A 336 -15.44 -8.52 6.32
C ASP A 336 -14.21 -8.46 5.40
N LYS A 337 -13.33 -9.46 5.49
CA LYS A 337 -12.15 -9.56 4.59
C LYS A 337 -12.57 -9.88 3.17
N GLU A 338 -13.46 -10.86 3.02
CA GLU A 338 -14.07 -11.23 1.75
C GLU A 338 -15.53 -10.84 1.78
N TRP A 339 -15.90 -9.89 0.93
CA TRP A 339 -17.20 -9.23 0.99
C TRP A 339 -17.87 -9.09 -0.38
N ILE A 340 -17.14 -9.34 -1.48
CA ILE A 340 -17.70 -9.40 -2.83
C ILE A 340 -17.52 -10.79 -3.39
N PHE A 341 -18.58 -11.33 -4.01
CA PHE A 341 -18.58 -12.66 -4.60
C PHE A 341 -19.32 -12.68 -5.92
N GLY A 342 -19.06 -13.66 -6.78
CA GLY A 342 -19.86 -13.96 -7.96
C GLY A 342 -20.53 -15.32 -7.83
N CYS A 343 -21.78 -15.44 -8.30
CA CYS A 343 -22.53 -16.69 -8.16
C CYS A 343 -23.70 -16.87 -9.14
N ASN A 344 -24.25 -18.08 -9.10
CA ASN A 344 -25.51 -18.43 -9.75
C ASN A 344 -26.64 -18.63 -8.70
N ALA A 345 -27.61 -17.72 -8.68
CA ALA A 345 -28.73 -17.69 -7.75
C ALA A 345 -29.89 -18.57 -8.24
N LYS A 346 -29.62 -19.88 -8.32
CA LYS A 346 -30.56 -20.89 -8.82
C LYS A 346 -31.36 -21.60 -7.72
N TYR A 347 -30.91 -21.51 -6.47
CA TYR A 347 -31.53 -22.22 -5.36
C TYR A 347 -32.57 -21.32 -4.69
N THR A 348 -33.60 -21.93 -4.12
CA THR A 348 -34.64 -21.24 -3.35
C THR A 348 -34.59 -21.70 -1.90
N TYR A 349 -34.78 -20.77 -0.98
CA TYR A 349 -34.95 -21.05 0.44
C TYR A 349 -36.15 -20.26 0.92
N PHE A 350 -37.19 -20.99 1.37
CA PHE A 350 -38.54 -20.45 1.52
C PHE A 350 -39.03 -19.73 0.25
N SER A 351 -39.13 -18.41 0.27
CA SER A 351 -39.67 -17.58 -0.82
C SER A 351 -38.62 -16.81 -1.61
N TYR A 352 -37.35 -16.82 -1.20
CA TYR A 352 -36.29 -16.04 -1.85
C TYR A 352 -35.27 -16.92 -2.57
N ARG A 353 -34.69 -16.38 -3.65
CA ARG A 353 -33.57 -17.01 -4.36
C ARG A 353 -32.29 -16.74 -3.61
N TYR A 354 -31.38 -17.71 -3.63
CA TYR A 354 -30.08 -17.58 -3.01
C TYR A 354 -29.00 -18.34 -3.78
N CYS A 355 -27.75 -18.00 -3.50
CA CYS A 355 -26.59 -18.72 -4.01
C CYS A 355 -26.13 -19.73 -2.97
N LYS A 356 -26.02 -21.01 -3.33
CA LYS A 356 -25.45 -22.05 -2.43
C LYS A 356 -23.92 -21.97 -2.39
N HIS A 357 -23.31 -21.68 -3.53
CA HIS A 357 -21.87 -21.56 -3.71
C HIS A 357 -21.55 -20.26 -4.43
N ALA A 358 -20.44 -19.63 -4.07
CA ALA A 358 -19.98 -18.39 -4.68
C ALA A 358 -18.45 -18.31 -4.69
N VAL A 359 -17.92 -17.61 -5.69
CA VAL A 359 -16.47 -17.41 -5.85
C VAL A 359 -16.12 -16.00 -5.38
N SER A 360 -15.06 -15.88 -4.59
CA SER A 360 -14.59 -14.57 -4.07
C SER A 360 -14.09 -13.69 -5.20
N LEU A 361 -14.56 -12.44 -5.23
CA LEU A 361 -14.09 -11.37 -6.12
C LEU A 361 -13.34 -10.28 -5.33
N SER A 362 -12.87 -10.63 -4.13
CA SER A 362 -12.28 -9.68 -3.19
C SER A 362 -11.00 -9.03 -3.71
N GLU A 363 -10.36 -9.59 -4.75
CA GLU A 363 -9.23 -8.96 -5.44
C GLU A 363 -9.61 -7.62 -6.10
N LEU A 364 -10.87 -7.45 -6.49
CA LEU A 364 -11.40 -6.23 -7.12
C LEU A 364 -11.78 -5.17 -6.07
N SER A 365 -11.48 -5.42 -4.79
CA SER A 365 -11.75 -4.51 -3.70
C SER A 365 -10.47 -3.86 -3.19
N ARG A 366 -10.57 -2.58 -2.85
CA ARG A 366 -9.52 -1.82 -2.17
C ARG A 366 -10.09 -0.99 -1.02
N TRP A 367 -9.22 -0.69 -0.06
CA TRP A 367 -9.54 0.30 0.96
C TRP A 367 -9.42 1.70 0.34
N THR A 368 -10.42 2.54 0.58
CA THR A 368 -10.37 3.95 0.21
C THR A 368 -10.09 4.77 1.45
N GLY A 369 -9.39 5.90 1.27
CA GLY A 369 -9.16 6.79 2.38
C GLY A 369 -10.48 7.34 2.92
N ALA A 370 -10.46 7.72 4.19
CA ALA A 370 -11.60 8.31 4.84
C ALA A 370 -11.13 9.33 5.86
N ALA A 371 -11.96 10.34 6.10
CA ALA A 371 -11.80 11.18 7.27
C ALA A 371 -12.17 10.35 8.50
N ASN A 372 -11.55 10.64 9.65
CA ASN A 372 -11.68 9.81 10.85
C ASN A 372 -13.14 9.60 11.28
N ASP A 373 -14.00 10.61 11.08
CA ASP A 373 -15.40 10.61 11.52
C ASP A 373 -16.36 9.88 10.56
N PHE A 374 -15.88 9.50 9.37
CA PHE A 374 -16.70 8.86 8.32
C PHE A 374 -16.55 7.33 8.27
N GLY A 375 -15.94 6.75 9.30
CA GLY A 375 -15.74 5.30 9.40
C GLY A 375 -14.74 4.76 8.36
N LYS A 376 -14.58 3.43 8.31
CA LYS A 376 -13.67 2.81 7.34
C LYS A 376 -14.42 2.51 6.04
N ARG A 377 -13.88 2.95 4.91
CA ARG A 377 -14.49 2.81 3.59
C ARG A 377 -13.73 1.78 2.74
N LYS A 378 -14.47 0.93 2.03
CA LYS A 378 -13.96 0.04 0.98
C LYS A 378 -14.70 0.30 -0.31
N LEU A 379 -13.99 0.18 -1.41
CA LEU A 379 -14.54 0.28 -2.75
C LEU A 379 -14.30 -1.04 -3.48
N ALA A 380 -15.27 -1.46 -4.28
CA ALA A 380 -15.11 -2.48 -5.29
C ALA A 380 -15.59 -1.92 -6.63
N THR A 381 -14.74 -2.01 -7.65
CA THR A 381 -15.05 -1.56 -9.01
C THR A 381 -14.97 -2.74 -9.95
N ILE A 382 -16.05 -3.04 -10.66
CA ILE A 382 -16.20 -4.34 -11.35
C ILE A 382 -16.80 -4.13 -12.74
N ASN A 383 -16.16 -4.70 -13.76
CA ASN A 383 -16.74 -4.83 -15.09
C ASN A 383 -17.66 -6.06 -15.12
N LEU A 384 -18.97 -5.83 -14.99
CA LEU A 384 -20.01 -6.86 -14.92
C LEU A 384 -20.11 -7.67 -16.22
N HIS A 385 -19.87 -7.05 -17.38
CA HIS A 385 -19.91 -7.74 -18.67
C HIS A 385 -18.73 -8.69 -18.81
N LYS A 386 -17.52 -8.28 -18.42
CA LYS A 386 -16.34 -9.14 -18.43
C LYS A 386 -16.50 -10.33 -17.48
N ILE A 387 -17.07 -10.12 -16.29
CA ILE A 387 -17.36 -11.24 -15.38
C ILE A 387 -18.31 -12.25 -16.03
N ARG A 388 -19.34 -11.79 -16.73
CA ARG A 388 -20.28 -12.69 -17.43
C ARG A 388 -19.61 -13.44 -18.59
N GLU A 389 -18.66 -12.83 -19.29
CA GLU A 389 -17.88 -13.53 -20.32
C GLU A 389 -17.03 -14.65 -19.72
N VAL A 390 -16.37 -14.40 -18.60
CA VAL A 390 -15.51 -15.39 -17.91
C VAL A 390 -16.35 -16.48 -17.24
N TYR A 391 -17.51 -16.12 -16.67
CA TYR A 391 -18.42 -17.03 -15.99
C TYR A 391 -19.85 -16.90 -16.55
N PRO A 392 -20.15 -17.55 -17.69
CA PRO A 392 -21.47 -17.47 -18.34
C PRO A 392 -22.64 -17.95 -17.48
N ASP A 393 -22.37 -18.89 -16.56
CA ASP A 393 -23.37 -19.46 -15.66
C ASP A 393 -23.74 -18.54 -14.49
N TRP A 394 -23.00 -17.45 -14.28
CA TRP A 394 -23.29 -16.54 -13.19
C TRP A 394 -24.45 -15.62 -13.51
N SER A 395 -25.22 -15.32 -12.46
CA SER A 395 -26.42 -14.49 -12.54
C SER A 395 -26.29 -13.21 -11.73
N HIS A 396 -25.47 -13.22 -10.67
CA HIS A 396 -25.34 -12.11 -9.73
C HIS A 396 -23.91 -11.94 -9.24
N VAL A 397 -23.56 -10.69 -8.92
CA VAL A 397 -22.50 -10.32 -7.98
C VAL A 397 -23.15 -10.10 -6.62
N ILE A 398 -22.56 -10.66 -5.56
CA ILE A 398 -23.06 -10.56 -4.19
C ILE A 398 -22.14 -9.65 -3.38
N VAL A 399 -22.75 -8.74 -2.63
CA VAL A 399 -22.11 -8.00 -1.53
C VAL A 399 -22.56 -8.61 -0.20
N LYS A 400 -21.61 -9.13 0.59
CA LYS A 400 -21.85 -9.72 1.90
C LYS A 400 -21.54 -8.71 3.00
N VAL A 401 -22.44 -8.64 3.99
CA VAL A 401 -22.20 -7.97 5.26
C VAL A 401 -22.51 -8.93 6.41
N SER A 402 -21.50 -9.23 7.22
CA SER A 402 -21.67 -10.01 8.45
C SER A 402 -22.35 -9.18 9.55
N PRO A 403 -22.98 -9.83 10.56
CA PRO A 403 -23.62 -9.14 11.67
C PRO A 403 -22.69 -8.14 12.36
N THR A 404 -23.19 -6.93 12.58
CA THR A 404 -22.41 -5.83 13.18
C THR A 404 -23.32 -4.87 13.92
N LYS A 405 -22.80 -4.33 15.05
CA LYS A 405 -23.46 -3.28 15.83
C LYS A 405 -23.09 -1.86 15.37
N LYS A 406 -22.17 -1.75 14.40
CA LYS A 406 -21.77 -0.45 13.84
C LYS A 406 -22.76 -0.06 12.74
N PRO A 407 -23.03 1.26 12.57
CA PRO A 407 -23.80 1.73 11.44
C PRO A 407 -23.06 1.41 10.14
N ILE A 408 -23.77 0.81 9.20
CA ILE A 408 -23.27 0.46 7.87
C ILE A 408 -23.94 1.32 6.82
N VAL A 409 -23.18 1.67 5.79
CA VAL A 409 -23.69 2.29 4.57
C VAL A 409 -23.13 1.52 3.39
N LEU A 410 -24.01 1.12 2.48
CA LEU A 410 -23.66 0.54 1.18
C LEU A 410 -24.17 1.48 0.10
N ASN A 411 -23.26 1.98 -0.75
CA ASN A 411 -23.61 2.76 -1.93
C ASN A 411 -23.33 1.89 -3.16
N VAL A 412 -24.30 1.80 -4.06
CA VAL A 412 -24.19 1.03 -5.30
C VAL A 412 -24.52 1.94 -6.48
N ASP A 413 -23.63 1.98 -7.47
CA ASP A 413 -23.81 2.73 -8.72
C ASP A 413 -23.47 1.81 -9.90
N VAL A 414 -24.51 1.37 -10.60
CA VAL A 414 -24.45 0.55 -11.82
C VAL A 414 -24.67 1.43 -13.04
N ASN A 415 -23.69 1.50 -13.93
CA ASN A 415 -23.73 2.37 -15.09
C ASN A 415 -22.97 1.80 -16.30
N ASP A 416 -22.97 2.54 -17.41
CA ASP A 416 -21.99 2.32 -18.46
C ASP A 416 -20.70 3.07 -18.08
N TYR A 417 -19.56 2.38 -18.05
CA TYR A 417 -18.31 2.96 -17.58
C TYR A 417 -17.92 4.23 -18.35
N ALA A 418 -18.19 4.25 -19.66
CA ALA A 418 -17.91 5.40 -20.52
C ALA A 418 -18.70 6.66 -20.11
N SER A 419 -19.91 6.51 -19.53
CA SER A 419 -20.71 7.66 -19.10
C SER A 419 -20.20 8.30 -17.80
N ARG A 420 -19.25 7.67 -17.10
CA ARG A 420 -18.61 8.19 -15.89
C ARG A 420 -17.19 8.70 -16.13
N GLN A 421 -16.69 8.57 -17.36
CA GLN A 421 -15.40 9.12 -17.75
C GLN A 421 -15.58 10.52 -18.33
N ILE A 422 -14.81 11.47 -17.80
CA ILE A 422 -14.77 12.85 -18.28
C ILE A 422 -13.36 13.11 -18.77
N GLU A 423 -13.22 13.38 -20.06
CA GLU A 423 -11.96 13.86 -20.62
C GLU A 423 -11.77 15.32 -20.25
N VAL A 424 -10.62 15.64 -19.65
CA VAL A 424 -10.31 16.98 -19.17
C VAL A 424 -9.15 17.52 -19.98
N ASP A 425 -9.41 18.60 -20.70
CA ASP A 425 -8.38 19.41 -21.34
C ASP A 425 -7.81 20.37 -20.29
N LEU A 426 -6.54 20.19 -19.97
CA LEU A 426 -5.90 20.97 -18.92
C LEU A 426 -5.64 22.41 -19.37
N PRO A 427 -5.79 23.39 -18.46
CA PRO A 427 -5.47 24.78 -18.78
C PRO A 427 -3.99 24.93 -19.11
N SER A 428 -3.68 25.81 -20.06
CA SER A 428 -2.30 26.13 -20.42
C SER A 428 -1.59 26.86 -19.28
N ASP A 429 -0.25 26.82 -19.28
CA ASP A 429 0.57 27.45 -18.24
C ASP A 429 0.37 28.98 -18.11
N LEU A 430 -0.26 29.61 -19.11
CA LEU A 430 -0.56 31.04 -19.17
C LEU A 430 -1.96 31.39 -18.66
N MET A 431 -2.82 30.39 -18.40
CA MET A 431 -4.17 30.60 -17.91
C MET A 431 -4.21 30.57 -16.39
N PHE A 432 -4.62 31.69 -15.79
CA PHE A 432 -4.76 31.83 -14.33
C PHE A 432 -6.24 31.83 -13.94
N GLY A 433 -6.61 30.96 -13.00
CA GLY A 433 -7.96 30.91 -12.44
C GLY A 433 -8.49 29.50 -12.25
N LYS A 434 -9.74 29.40 -11.79
CA LYS A 434 -10.47 28.13 -11.75
C LYS A 434 -11.09 27.88 -13.14
N PHE A 435 -10.93 26.67 -13.64
CA PHE A 435 -11.60 26.17 -14.84
C PHE A 435 -12.65 25.15 -14.42
N GLU A 436 -13.90 25.34 -14.83
CA GLU A 436 -15.00 24.44 -14.49
C GLU A 436 -14.97 23.22 -15.42
N ILE A 437 -14.74 22.04 -14.87
CA ILE A 437 -14.74 20.77 -15.61
C ILE A 437 -16.17 20.26 -15.73
N LEU A 438 -16.90 20.30 -14.62
CA LEU A 438 -18.30 19.88 -14.57
C LEU A 438 -19.06 20.80 -13.63
N LYS A 439 -20.10 21.45 -14.16
CA LYS A 439 -20.95 22.35 -13.38
C LYS A 439 -21.69 21.62 -12.25
N GLU A 440 -22.25 20.46 -12.57
CA GLU A 440 -23.01 19.65 -11.63
C GLU A 440 -22.99 18.17 -12.03
N THR A 441 -22.65 17.30 -11.07
CA THR A 441 -22.69 15.84 -11.22
C THR A 441 -24.13 15.31 -11.28
N GLU A 442 -24.32 14.13 -11.87
CA GLU A 442 -25.63 13.47 -11.84
C GLU A 442 -26.09 13.17 -10.41
N GLN A 443 -27.39 13.22 -10.17
CA GLN A 443 -27.97 12.89 -8.87
C GLN A 443 -27.69 11.44 -8.49
N GLU A 444 -27.42 11.20 -7.21
CA GLU A 444 -27.14 9.87 -6.62
C GLU A 444 -25.87 9.19 -7.14
N SER A 445 -25.11 9.82 -8.04
CA SER A 445 -23.88 9.26 -8.58
C SER A 445 -22.82 9.03 -7.50
N LEU A 446 -22.16 7.88 -7.57
CA LEU A 446 -21.11 7.50 -6.63
C LEU A 446 -19.72 7.66 -7.25
N TYR A 447 -19.59 7.41 -8.55
CA TYR A 447 -18.28 7.22 -9.19
C TYR A 447 -18.11 8.08 -10.43
N TYR A 448 -16.99 8.81 -10.50
CA TYR A 448 -16.50 9.47 -11.72
C TYR A 448 -15.01 9.23 -11.91
N GLU A 449 -14.56 9.34 -13.15
CA GLU A 449 -13.14 9.26 -13.51
C GLU A 449 -12.79 10.43 -14.43
N LEU A 450 -11.93 11.31 -13.96
CA LEU A 450 -11.38 12.41 -14.75
C LEU A 450 -10.13 11.91 -15.47
N VAL A 451 -10.14 11.94 -16.80
CA VAL A 451 -8.99 11.58 -17.64
C VAL A 451 -8.27 12.86 -18.03
N LEU A 452 -7.10 13.10 -17.42
CA LEU A 452 -6.33 14.32 -17.60
C LEU A 452 -5.41 14.14 -18.81
N LYS A 453 -5.82 14.69 -19.97
CA LYS A 453 -4.99 14.69 -21.18
C LYS A 453 -3.79 15.59 -20.98
N ASP A 454 -2.67 15.25 -21.61
CA ASP A 454 -1.42 16.02 -21.61
C ASP A 454 -0.75 16.26 -20.25
N PHE A 455 -1.27 15.68 -19.16
CA PHE A 455 -0.61 15.69 -17.86
C PHE A 455 0.49 14.63 -17.80
N THR A 456 1.68 14.95 -18.28
CA THR A 456 2.70 13.93 -18.56
C THR A 456 4.07 14.23 -17.94
N THR A 457 4.32 15.44 -17.46
CA THR A 457 5.65 15.88 -17.02
C THR A 457 5.66 16.38 -15.57
N LEU A 458 6.84 16.33 -14.94
CA LEU A 458 7.02 16.66 -13.52
C LEU A 458 6.78 18.13 -13.15
N HIS A 459 6.98 19.06 -14.09
CA HIS A 459 6.85 20.50 -13.81
C HIS A 459 5.39 20.97 -13.81
N GLN A 460 4.49 20.20 -14.42
CA GLN A 460 3.06 20.46 -14.40
C GLN A 460 2.49 20.23 -12.99
N ALA A 461 1.67 21.16 -12.53
CA ALA A 461 0.98 21.06 -11.25
C ALA A 461 -0.37 21.77 -11.31
N TYR A 462 -1.41 21.09 -10.82
CA TYR A 462 -2.78 21.62 -10.84
C TYR A 462 -3.44 21.46 -9.47
N LEU A 463 -4.49 22.25 -9.24
CA LEU A 463 -5.33 22.16 -8.05
C LEU A 463 -6.71 21.68 -8.46
N LEU A 464 -7.10 20.50 -7.98
CA LEU A 464 -8.44 19.99 -8.18
C LEU A 464 -9.34 20.43 -7.04
N HIS A 465 -10.40 21.15 -7.41
CA HIS A 465 -11.48 21.55 -6.51
C HIS A 465 -12.64 20.58 -6.71
N VAL A 466 -13.33 20.23 -5.62
CA VAL A 466 -14.60 19.51 -5.67
C VAL A 466 -15.49 20.13 -4.61
N GLU A 467 -16.51 20.86 -5.05
CA GLU A 467 -17.33 21.71 -4.21
C GLU A 467 -18.80 21.26 -4.30
N PRO A 468 -19.52 21.10 -3.17
CA PRO A 468 -20.93 20.73 -3.20
C PRO A 468 -21.75 21.84 -3.88
N THR A 469 -22.69 21.50 -4.74
CA THR A 469 -23.60 22.47 -5.34
C THR A 469 -24.77 22.76 -4.38
N ALA A 470 -25.64 23.72 -4.76
CA ALA A 470 -26.87 24.01 -4.04
C ALA A 470 -27.84 22.80 -3.98
N GLY A 471 -27.64 21.77 -4.79
CA GLY A 471 -28.40 20.52 -4.77
C GLY A 471 -28.05 19.59 -3.61
N CYS A 472 -26.94 19.82 -2.90
CA CYS A 472 -26.50 19.01 -1.77
C CYS A 472 -27.41 19.25 -0.55
N LYS A 473 -28.21 18.24 -0.21
CA LYS A 473 -29.15 18.29 0.93
C LYS A 473 -28.52 17.78 2.23
N ALA A 474 -27.38 17.11 2.17
CA ALA A 474 -26.73 16.53 3.33
C ALA A 474 -25.92 17.59 4.10
N THR A 475 -26.10 17.62 5.42
CA THR A 475 -25.30 18.48 6.30
C THR A 475 -23.85 18.01 6.42
N GLN A 476 -23.64 16.70 6.23
CA GLN A 476 -22.34 16.05 6.16
C GLN A 476 -22.26 15.19 4.90
N TYR A 477 -21.10 15.23 4.27
CA TYR A 477 -20.74 14.57 3.02
C TYR A 477 -19.25 14.20 3.04
N HIS A 478 -18.87 13.16 2.31
CA HIS A 478 -17.47 12.79 2.13
C HIS A 478 -17.17 12.35 0.71
N VAL A 479 -16.32 13.13 0.04
CA VAL A 479 -15.79 12.80 -1.27
C VAL A 479 -14.36 12.32 -1.13
N SER A 480 -14.04 11.20 -1.78
CA SER A 480 -12.67 10.70 -1.91
C SER A 480 -12.14 10.93 -3.33
N ALA A 481 -10.88 11.32 -3.44
CA ALA A 481 -10.19 11.49 -4.71
C ALA A 481 -8.88 10.69 -4.73
N GLU A 482 -8.73 9.85 -5.75
CA GLU A 482 -7.55 9.01 -5.97
C GLU A 482 -6.88 9.38 -7.28
N PHE A 483 -5.62 9.84 -7.21
CA PHE A 483 -4.81 10.20 -8.35
C PHE A 483 -3.98 9.00 -8.82
N HIS A 484 -4.23 8.54 -10.04
CA HIS A 484 -3.64 7.36 -10.64
C HIS A 484 -2.74 7.72 -11.84
N VAL A 485 -1.52 7.19 -11.83
CA VAL A 485 -0.51 7.39 -12.88
C VAL A 485 -0.21 6.04 -13.54
N PRO A 486 -0.67 5.78 -14.78
CA PRO A 486 -0.57 4.46 -15.41
C PRO A 486 0.86 3.92 -15.54
N TRP A 487 1.81 4.76 -15.97
CA TRP A 487 3.21 4.40 -16.17
C TRP A 487 4.04 4.34 -14.88
N ALA A 488 3.47 4.75 -13.74
CA ALA A 488 4.15 4.77 -12.45
C ALA A 488 3.24 4.16 -11.37
N PRO A 489 3.01 2.82 -11.41
CA PRO A 489 2.17 2.15 -10.43
C PRO A 489 2.70 2.39 -9.01
N ASN A 490 1.77 2.60 -8.07
CA ASN A 490 2.05 2.98 -6.68
C ASN A 490 2.71 4.36 -6.48
N TYR A 491 2.76 5.26 -7.48
CA TYR A 491 3.15 6.67 -7.32
C TYR A 491 1.94 7.60 -7.21
N GLU A 492 0.96 7.15 -6.43
CA GLU A 492 -0.38 7.69 -6.40
C GLU A 492 -0.57 8.58 -5.18
N ASN A 493 -1.52 9.51 -5.30
CA ASN A 493 -1.87 10.41 -4.22
C ASN A 493 -3.34 10.27 -3.87
N TYR A 494 -3.66 10.44 -2.60
CA TYR A 494 -5.01 10.38 -2.09
C TYR A 494 -5.38 11.72 -1.46
N HIS A 495 -6.62 12.16 -1.68
CA HIS A 495 -7.20 13.29 -0.97
C HIS A 495 -8.67 13.05 -0.70
N TYR A 496 -9.23 13.86 0.17
CA TYR A 496 -10.65 13.84 0.47
C TYR A 496 -11.17 15.24 0.75
N PHE A 497 -12.45 15.43 0.44
CA PHE A 497 -13.18 16.66 0.64
C PHE A 497 -14.36 16.41 1.59
N THR A 498 -14.48 17.28 2.58
CA THR A 498 -15.59 17.29 3.55
C THR A 498 -15.94 18.74 3.86
N GLN A 499 -16.98 18.96 4.65
CA GLN A 499 -17.42 20.29 5.11
C GLN A 499 -16.28 21.01 5.85
N SER A 500 -15.50 20.24 6.62
CA SER A 500 -14.38 20.74 7.41
C SER A 500 -13.06 20.87 6.63
N LYS A 501 -12.97 20.21 5.47
CA LYS A 501 -11.75 20.17 4.64
C LYS A 501 -12.11 20.41 3.17
N GLN A 502 -12.14 21.68 2.81
CA GLN A 502 -12.42 22.17 1.45
C GLN A 502 -11.13 22.51 0.68
N THR A 503 -9.96 22.24 1.25
CA THR A 503 -8.67 22.48 0.57
C THR A 503 -8.57 21.66 -0.72
N PRO A 504 -8.09 22.22 -1.84
CA PRO A 504 -7.97 21.49 -3.09
C PRO A 504 -6.98 20.33 -2.99
N MET A 505 -7.19 19.31 -3.83
CA MET A 505 -6.21 18.26 -4.05
C MET A 505 -5.09 18.78 -4.94
N LYS A 506 -3.84 18.63 -4.50
CA LYS A 506 -2.66 18.98 -5.28
C LYS A 506 -2.35 17.84 -6.26
N LEU A 507 -2.55 18.09 -7.55
CA LEU A 507 -2.22 17.19 -8.63
C LEU A 507 -0.79 17.48 -9.09
N ARG A 508 0.09 16.48 -9.00
CA ARG A 508 1.48 16.56 -9.43
C ARG A 508 2.04 15.18 -9.70
N LEU A 509 2.95 15.08 -10.65
CA LEU A 509 3.63 13.84 -10.99
C LEU A 509 4.92 13.68 -10.19
N TYR A 510 5.30 12.42 -9.99
CA TYR A 510 6.56 12.03 -9.35
C TYR A 510 7.53 11.36 -10.31
N ARG A 511 7.01 10.90 -11.46
CA ARG A 511 7.75 10.40 -12.60
C ARG A 511 7.07 10.90 -13.87
N SER A 512 7.83 11.50 -14.77
CA SER A 512 7.35 11.85 -16.11
C SER A 512 6.97 10.59 -16.89
N ASN A 513 6.09 10.74 -17.88
CA ASN A 513 5.76 9.68 -18.81
C ASN A 513 7.03 9.29 -19.62
N PRO A 514 7.45 8.01 -19.61
CA PRO A 514 8.65 7.57 -20.29
C PRO A 514 8.61 7.81 -21.81
N ASN A 515 7.44 7.69 -22.44
CA ASN A 515 7.28 7.92 -23.88
C ASN A 515 7.56 9.38 -24.23
N ILE A 516 6.99 10.32 -23.46
CA ILE A 516 7.23 11.76 -23.66
C ILE A 516 8.72 12.08 -23.47
N THR A 517 9.37 11.50 -22.46
CA THR A 517 10.82 11.69 -22.27
C THR A 517 11.67 11.11 -23.41
N ALA A 518 11.14 10.14 -24.16
CA ALA A 518 11.76 9.55 -25.34
C ALA A 518 11.34 10.24 -26.67
N GLY A 519 10.52 11.30 -26.61
CA GLY A 519 10.01 12.00 -27.80
C GLY A 519 8.88 11.28 -28.54
N LEU A 520 8.23 10.31 -27.89
CA LEU A 520 7.06 9.59 -28.41
C LEU A 520 5.76 10.15 -27.83
N GLU A 521 4.62 9.88 -28.47
CA GLU A 521 3.30 10.29 -27.97
C GLU A 521 2.86 9.50 -26.73
N ALA A 522 2.09 10.15 -25.86
CA ALA A 522 1.52 9.52 -24.68
C ALA A 522 0.28 8.70 -25.07
N THR A 523 0.38 7.37 -24.98
CA THR A 523 -0.75 6.45 -25.19
C THR A 523 -1.61 6.23 -23.95
N GLU A 524 -1.07 6.57 -22.77
CA GLU A 524 -1.73 6.41 -21.49
C GLU A 524 -1.88 7.77 -20.80
N HIS A 525 -3.02 7.98 -20.15
CA HIS A 525 -3.37 9.25 -19.51
C HIS A 525 -3.57 9.09 -18.01
N VAL A 526 -3.19 10.13 -17.28
CA VAL A 526 -3.39 10.23 -15.84
C VAL A 526 -4.87 10.30 -15.52
N LYS A 527 -5.28 9.66 -14.42
CA LYS A 527 -6.69 9.58 -14.02
C LYS A 527 -6.89 10.06 -12.59
N VAL A 528 -7.99 10.76 -12.34
CA VAL A 528 -8.50 10.99 -10.98
C VAL A 528 -9.81 10.26 -10.81
N THR A 529 -9.84 9.26 -9.94
CA THR A 529 -11.08 8.61 -9.53
C THR A 529 -11.71 9.43 -8.41
N LEU A 530 -12.95 9.87 -8.61
CA LEU A 530 -13.77 10.54 -7.62
C LEU A 530 -14.85 9.59 -7.10
N LEU A 531 -14.91 9.44 -5.79
CA LEU A 531 -15.95 8.73 -5.07
C LEU A 531 -16.79 9.76 -4.31
N LEU A 532 -17.95 10.09 -4.88
CA LEU A 532 -18.84 11.14 -4.41
C LEU A 532 -19.76 10.65 -3.28
N ASP A 533 -20.42 11.57 -2.60
CA ASP A 533 -21.53 11.23 -1.71
C ASP A 533 -22.85 11.22 -2.51
N PRO A 534 -23.57 10.09 -2.63
CA PRO A 534 -24.82 10.02 -3.39
C PRO A 534 -25.91 10.98 -2.89
N GLN A 535 -25.82 11.48 -1.66
CA GLN A 535 -26.81 12.44 -1.13
C GLN A 535 -26.59 13.89 -1.63
N CYS A 536 -25.52 14.13 -2.38
CA CYS A 536 -25.13 15.44 -2.86
C CYS A 536 -24.74 15.43 -4.34
N THR A 537 -24.82 16.62 -4.95
CA THR A 537 -24.25 16.91 -6.26
C THR A 537 -23.08 17.87 -6.10
N TYR A 538 -22.11 17.77 -7.02
CA TYR A 538 -20.84 18.47 -6.93
C TYR A 538 -20.49 19.21 -8.21
N SER A 539 -19.83 20.35 -8.06
CA SER A 539 -19.08 21.03 -9.11
C SER A 539 -17.62 20.62 -9.00
N ILE A 540 -16.98 20.40 -10.15
CA ILE A 540 -15.60 19.91 -10.29
C ILE A 540 -14.77 20.94 -11.05
#